data_AF-A0A7S9VUG8-F1
#
_entry.id   AF-A0A7S9VUG8-F1
#
_cell.length_a   1.000
_cell.length_b   1.000
_cell.length_c   1.000
_cell.angle_alpha   90.00
_cell.angle_beta   90.00
_cell.angle_gamma   90.00
#
_symmetry.space_group_name_H-M   'P 1'
#
loop_
_entity.id
_entity.type
_entity.pdbx_description
1 polymer ?
#
loop_
_entity_poly.entity_id
_entity_poly.type
_entity_poly.pdbx_seq_one_letter_code
_entity_poly.pdbx_strand_id
1 'polypeptide(L)' 'MNMRHARRLTGMSRDRFSKVVGVNRGTVKRWEQGSRIPTEARIAAIEQVLTRLGVNLADLDQPLASSAAQQ' A
#
# COMPACT_ATOMS: atom_id res chain seq x y z
N MET A 1 1.61 3.21 -8.05
CA MET A 1 1.75 2.97 -6.60
C MET A 1 1.61 1.49 -6.21
N ASN A 2 2.65 0.88 -5.66
CA ASN A 2 2.56 -0.48 -5.08
C ASN A 2 2.13 -0.45 -3.60
N MET A 3 0.86 -0.79 -3.33
CA MET A 3 0.29 -0.69 -1.98
C MET A 3 0.93 -1.64 -0.96
N ARG A 4 1.34 -2.84 -1.40
CA ARG A 4 2.04 -3.80 -0.54
C ARG A 4 3.40 -3.25 -0.13
N HIS A 5 4.10 -2.60 -1.05
CA HIS A 5 5.39 -1.98 -0.80
C HIS A 5 5.25 -0.83 0.21
N ALA A 6 4.32 0.10 -0.01
CA ALA A 6 4.04 1.21 0.89
C ALA A 6 3.76 0.77 2.34
N ARG A 7 2.94 -0.27 2.51
CA ARG A 7 2.67 -0.84 3.83
C ARG A 7 3.92 -1.46 4.46
N ARG A 8 4.78 -2.13 3.68
CA ARG A 8 6.00 -2.76 4.19
C ARG A 8 7.06 -1.73 4.60
N LEU A 9 7.22 -0.65 3.84
CA LEU A 9 8.14 0.45 4.20
C LEU A 9 7.77 1.09 5.55
N THR A 10 6.48 1.20 5.85
CA THR A 10 5.99 1.72 7.13
C THR A 10 6.00 0.69 8.27
N GLY A 11 6.41 -0.56 8.00
CA GLY A 11 6.35 -1.65 8.98
C GLY A 11 4.93 -2.03 9.42
N MET A 12 3.89 -1.58 8.73
CA MET A 12 2.51 -1.77 9.19
C MET A 12 1.97 -3.15 8.85
N SER A 13 1.17 -3.74 9.73
CA SER A 13 0.32 -4.87 9.37
C SER A 13 -0.84 -4.40 8.48
N ARG A 14 -1.50 -5.32 7.76
CA ARG A 14 -2.71 -4.96 6.98
C ARG A 14 -3.82 -4.38 7.84
N ASP A 15 -3.92 -4.85 9.08
CA ASP A 15 -4.92 -4.38 10.04
C ASP A 15 -4.63 -2.94 10.51
N ARG A 16 -3.37 -2.66 10.84
CA ARG A 16 -2.95 -1.30 11.20
C ARG A 16 -3.13 -0.35 10.01
N PHE A 17 -2.69 -0.77 8.83
CA PHE A 17 -2.84 0.03 7.61
C PHE A 17 -4.31 0.32 7.28
N SER A 18 -5.19 -0.68 7.41
CA SER A 18 -6.62 -0.48 7.13
C SER A 18 -7.27 0.51 8.10
N LYS A 19 -6.88 0.48 9.39
CA LYS A 19 -7.34 1.44 10.40
C LYS A 19 -6.90 2.87 10.07
N VAL A 20 -5.64 3.05 9.69
CA VAL A 20 -5.10 4.39 9.34
C VAL A 20 -5.76 4.95 8.08
N VAL A 21 -6.04 4.11 7.08
CA VAL A 21 -6.68 4.51 5.81
C VAL A 21 -8.21 4.61 5.92
N GLY A 22 -8.81 4.10 7.01
CA GLY A 22 -10.25 4.11 7.22
C GLY A 22 -11.02 3.13 6.32
N VAL A 23 -10.47 1.93 6.12
CA VAL A 23 -11.11 0.84 5.37
C VAL A 23 -11.04 -0.47 6.15
N ASN A 24 -11.76 -1.51 5.69
CA ASN A 24 -11.61 -2.83 6.29
C ASN A 24 -10.32 -3.54 5.80
N ARG A 25 -9.81 -4.48 6.60
CA ARG A 25 -8.61 -5.27 6.27
C ARG A 25 -8.74 -6.05 4.96
N GLY A 26 -9.94 -6.52 4.62
CA GLY A 26 -10.23 -7.25 3.39
C GLY A 26 -10.05 -6.40 2.13
N THR A 27 -10.40 -5.11 2.20
CA THR A 27 -10.21 -4.12 1.14
C THR A 27 -8.73 -3.95 0.83
N VAL A 28 -7.89 -3.78 1.87
CA VAL A 28 -6.43 -3.70 1.72
C VAL A 28 -5.87 -4.98 1.09
N LYS A 29 -6.34 -6.16 1.54
CA LYS A 29 -5.92 -7.44 0.94
C LYS A 29 -6.24 -7.50 -0.55
N ARG A 30 -7.45 -7.10 -0.97
CA ARG A 30 -7.86 -7.12 -2.38
C ARG A 30 -7.06 -6.12 -3.22
N TRP A 31 -6.79 -4.94 -2.69
CA TRP A 31 -5.91 -3.95 -3.33
C TRP A 31 -4.50 -4.50 -3.54
N GLU A 32 -3.88 -5.09 -2.52
CA GLU A 32 -2.53 -5.67 -2.63
C GLU A 32 -2.44 -6.91 -3.54
N GLN A 33 -3.57 -7.53 -3.85
CA GLN A 33 -3.67 -8.69 -4.76
C GLN A 33 -4.05 -8.25 -6.19
N GLY A 34 -4.37 -6.98 -6.41
CA GLY A 34 -4.86 -6.49 -7.69
C GLY A 34 -6.30 -6.92 -8.03
N SER A 35 -7.00 -7.63 -7.14
CA SER A 35 -8.39 -8.06 -7.37
C SER A 35 -9.41 -6.93 -7.21
N ARG A 36 -8.98 -5.78 -6.69
CA ARG A 36 -9.74 -4.52 -6.69
C ARG A 36 -8.78 -3.36 -6.81
N ILE A 37 -9.13 -2.36 -7.61
CA ILE A 37 -8.36 -1.11 -7.74
C ILE A 37 -8.93 -0.08 -6.74
N PRO A 38 -8.10 0.61 -5.94
CA PRO A 38 -8.55 1.74 -5.12
C PRO A 38 -9.08 2.87 -6.00
N THR A 39 -10.07 3.63 -5.52
CA THR A 39 -10.50 4.85 -6.19
C THR A 39 -9.45 5.95 -6.05
N GLU A 40 -9.45 6.96 -6.92
CA GLU A 40 -8.53 8.11 -6.84
C GLU A 40 -8.55 8.78 -5.46
N ALA A 41 -9.75 9.03 -4.90
CA ALA A 41 -9.89 9.58 -3.55
C ALA A 41 -9.22 8.72 -2.46
N ARG A 42 -9.14 7.40 -2.67
CA ARG A 42 -8.46 6.48 -1.73
C ARG A 42 -6.96 6.48 -1.93
N ILE A 43 -6.49 6.60 -3.18
CA ILE A 43 -5.08 6.80 -3.47
C ILE A 43 -4.59 8.08 -2.78
N ALA A 44 -5.28 9.21 -2.99
CA ALA A 44 -4.95 10.48 -2.35
C ALA A 44 -4.95 10.40 -0.81
N ALA A 45 -5.93 9.73 -0.20
CA ALA A 45 -5.96 9.54 1.25
C ALA A 45 -4.76 8.73 1.78
N ILE A 46 -4.34 7.71 1.01
CA ILE A 46 -3.19 6.87 1.37
C ILE A 46 -1.89 7.65 1.21
N GLU A 47 -1.73 8.41 0.14
CA GLU A 47 -0.57 9.27 -0.08
C GLU A 47 -0.41 10.28 1.05
N GLN A 48 -1.48 10.97 1.45
CA GLN A 48 -1.45 11.89 2.58
C GLN A 48 -1.00 11.23 3.88
N VAL A 49 -1.48 10.01 4.16
CA VAL A 49 -1.05 9.24 5.33
C VAL A 49 0.44 8.93 5.26
N LEU A 50 0.92 8.46 4.11
CA LEU A 50 2.32 8.07 3.93
C LEU A 50 3.26 9.27 4.02
N THR A 51 2.88 10.41 3.44
CA THR A 51 3.62 11.67 3.57
C THR A 51 3.71 12.11 5.03
N ARG A 52 2.62 12.02 5.81
CA ARG A 52 2.63 12.34 7.25
C ARG A 52 3.54 11.41 8.07
N LEU A 53 3.81 10.21 7.58
CA LEU A 53 4.71 9.23 8.20
C LEU A 53 6.17 9.38 7.72
N GLY A 54 6.47 10.37 6.88
CA GLY A 54 7.80 10.60 6.33
C GLY A 54 8.20 9.62 5.21
N VAL A 55 7.24 8.91 4.61
CA VAL A 55 7.51 8.05 3.45
C VAL A 55 7.57 8.90 2.19
N ASN A 56 8.66 8.78 1.44
CA ASN A 56 8.78 9.39 0.12
C ASN A 56 7.98 8.55 -0.89
N LEU A 57 6.98 9.19 -1.52
CA LEU A 57 6.10 8.51 -2.47
C LEU A 57 6.84 8.06 -3.74
N ALA A 58 7.95 8.72 -4.10
CA ALA A 58 8.79 8.31 -5.23
C ALA A 58 9.40 6.91 -5.04
N ASP A 59 9.58 6.47 -3.79
CA ASP A 59 10.10 5.14 -3.48
C ASP A 59 9.06 4.04 -3.71
N LEU A 60 7.77 4.39 -3.87
CA LEU A 60 6.66 3.45 -3.96
C LEU A 60 6.39 2.90 -5.36
N ASP A 61 6.95 3.53 -6.38
CA ASP A 61 6.86 3.11 -7.79
C ASP A 61 8.11 2.36 -8.26
N GLN A 62 9.11 2.20 -7.39
CA GLN A 62 10.20 1.27 -7.66
C GLN A 62 9.63 -0.17 -7.69
N PRO A 63 9.78 -0.89 -8.81
CA PRO A 63 9.44 -2.30 -8.81
C PRO A 63 10.29 -2.96 -7.72
N LEU A 64 9.64 -3.63 -6.76
CA LEU A 64 10.29 -4.64 -5.94
C LEU A 64 10.98 -5.55 -6.93
N ALA A 65 12.30 -5.43 -7.09
CA ALA A 65 13.09 -6.20 -8.03
C ALA A 65 12.56 -7.63 -8.00
N SER A 66 12.11 -8.10 -9.17
CA SER A 66 11.40 -9.35 -9.37
C SER A 66 11.95 -10.42 -8.44
N SER A 67 11.18 -10.82 -7.43
CA SER A 67 11.38 -12.13 -6.81
C SER A 67 10.82 -13.16 -7.79
N ALA A 68 11.52 -13.31 -8.92
CA ALA A 68 11.55 -14.53 -9.68
C ALA A 68 12.28 -15.57 -8.81
N ALA A 69 11.53 -16.16 -7.90
CA ALA A 69 11.79 -17.49 -7.38
C ALA A 69 10.49 -18.28 -7.62
N GLN A 70 10.20 -18.52 -8.90
CA GLN A 70 9.36 -19.62 -9.32
C GLN A 70 10.32 -20.73 -9.76
N GLN A 71 10.33 -21.77 -8.93
CA GLN A 71 10.60 -23.20 -9.19
C GLN A 71 11.43 -23.56 -10.42
#